data_AF-A0A1F8CWF7-F1
#
_entry.id   AF-A0A1F8CWF7-F1
#
_cell.length_a   1.000
_cell.length_b   1.000
_cell.length_c   1.000
_cell.angle_alpha   90.00
_cell.angle_beta   90.00
_cell.angle_gamma   90.00
#
_symmetry.space_group_name_H-M   'P 1'
#
loop_
_entity.id
_entity.type
_entity.pdbx_description
1 polymer ?
#
loop_
_entity_poly.entity_id
_entity_poly.type
_entity_poly.pdbx_seq_one_letter_code
_entity_poly.pdbx_strand_id
1 'polypeptide(L)'
;MKIIKRDGSHEGFSAGKIEKVVKAAGLPKEKARALARKIGFELKIMGKKEIHSSELRDMIASELKKADGYAYDLYIWYEGTKDKTS
;
A
#
# COMPACT_ATOMS: atom_id res chain seq x y z
N MET A 1 10.93 -9.33 -2.34
CA MET A 1 11.13 -7.90 -2.04
C MET A 1 10.98 -7.69 -0.55
N LYS A 2 11.91 -6.96 0.07
CA LYS A 2 11.80 -6.50 1.45
C LYS A 2 11.21 -5.10 1.52
N ILE A 3 10.42 -4.83 2.54
CA ILE A 3 9.93 -3.50 2.88
C ILE A 3 10.75 -3.01 4.07
N ILE A 4 11.38 -1.85 3.93
CA ILE A 4 12.11 -1.17 5.00
C ILE A 4 11.11 -0.27 5.72
N LYS A 5 10.79 -0.59 6.98
CA LYS A 5 9.89 0.21 7.81
C LYS A 5 10.59 1.49 8.29
N ARG A 6 9.81 2.41 8.87
CA ARG A 6 10.30 3.69 9.42
C ARG A 6 11.38 3.51 10.50
N ASP A 7 11.29 2.45 11.29
CA ASP A 7 12.26 2.10 12.35
C ASP A 7 13.51 1.37 11.82
N GLY A 8 13.63 1.18 10.50
CA GLY A 8 14.71 0.42 9.88
C GLY A 8 14.53 -1.10 9.93
N SER A 9 13.48 -1.61 10.57
CA SER A 9 13.16 -3.04 10.53
C SER A 9 12.67 -3.47 9.14
N HIS A 10 12.80 -4.76 8.84
CA HIS A 10 12.47 -5.31 7.53
C HIS A 10 11.29 -6.28 7.62
N GLU A 11 10.41 -6.24 6.64
CA GLU A 11 9.38 -7.27 6.44
C GLU A 11 9.31 -7.73 4.98
N GLY A 12 8.78 -8.93 4.76
CA GLY A 12 8.52 -9.40 3.40
C GLY A 12 7.32 -8.67 2.78
N PHE A 13 7.44 -8.27 1.51
CA PHE A 13 6.30 -7.78 0.75
C PHE A 13 5.18 -8.82 0.72
N SER A 14 3.94 -8.40 0.96
CA SER A 14 2.74 -9.23 0.85
C SER A 14 1.61 -8.47 0.18
N ALA A 15 1.18 -8.93 -1.00
CA ALA A 15 0.01 -8.40 -1.67
C ALA A 15 -1.26 -8.53 -0.81
N GLY A 16 -1.37 -9.59 0.00
CA GLY A 16 -2.49 -9.78 0.92
C GLY A 16 -2.55 -8.71 2.03
N LYS A 17 -1.41 -8.13 2.42
CA LYS A 17 -1.38 -7.00 3.37
C LYS A 17 -1.96 -5.74 2.72
N ILE A 18 -1.62 -5.48 1.45
CA ILE A 18 -2.19 -4.37 0.67
C ILE A 18 -3.69 -4.55 0.51
N GLU A 19 -4.15 -5.73 0.08
CA GLU A 19 -5.57 -6.03 -0.11
C GLU A 19 -6.39 -5.74 1.16
N LYS A 20 -5.90 -6.19 2.33
CA LYS A 20 -6.55 -5.93 3.62
C LYS A 20 -6.65 -4.43 3.93
N VAL A 21 -5.57 -3.68 3.70
CA VAL A 21 -5.52 -2.25 4.01
C VAL A 21 -6.47 -1.46 3.10
N VAL A 22 -6.42 -1.68 1.78
CA VAL A 22 -7.30 -0.94 0.85
C VAL A 22 -8.76 -1.36 0.98
N LYS A 23 -9.03 -2.62 1.36
CA LYS A 23 -10.39 -3.08 1.70
C LYS A 23 -10.91 -2.39 2.97
N ALA A 24 -10.07 -2.23 3.99
CA ALA A 24 -10.43 -1.49 5.20
C ALA A 24 -10.70 -0.01 4.91
N ALA A 25 -10.04 0.55 3.90
CA ALA A 25 -10.31 1.88 3.37
C ALA A 25 -11.59 1.97 2.49
N GLY A 26 -12.39 0.90 2.40
CA GLY A 26 -13.67 0.91 1.69
C GLY A 26 -13.62 0.45 0.24
N LEU A 27 -12.45 0.05 -0.28
CA LEU A 27 -12.36 -0.46 -1.65
C LEU A 27 -13.03 -1.84 -1.77
N PRO A 28 -13.94 -2.06 -2.75
CA PRO A 28 -14.57 -3.36 -2.95
C PRO A 28 -13.54 -4.48 -3.16
N LYS A 29 -13.85 -5.70 -2.67
CA LYS A 29 -12.95 -6.86 -2.67
C LYS A 29 -12.24 -7.10 -4.02
N GLU A 30 -12.98 -7.04 -5.11
CA GLU A 30 -12.42 -7.27 -6.45
C GLU A 30 -11.42 -6.19 -6.87
N LYS A 31 -11.75 -4.92 -6.63
CA LYS A 31 -10.87 -3.77 -6.86
C LYS A 31 -9.64 -3.82 -5.95
N ALA A 32 -9.81 -4.19 -4.68
CA ALA A 32 -8.72 -4.38 -3.72
C ALA A 32 -7.73 -5.44 -4.18
N ARG A 33 -8.23 -6.60 -4.62
CA ARG A 33 -7.40 -7.68 -5.16
C ARG A 33 -6.72 -7.28 -6.46
N ALA A 34 -7.39 -6.53 -7.33
CA ALA A 34 -6.80 -6.01 -8.57
C ALA A 34 -5.65 -5.02 -8.27
N LEU A 35 -5.87 -4.05 -7.38
CA LEU A 35 -4.88 -3.06 -6.98
C LEU A 35 -3.65 -3.72 -6.33
N ALA A 36 -3.86 -4.67 -5.41
CA ALA A 36 -2.77 -5.40 -4.76
C ALA A 36 -1.89 -6.18 -5.76
N ARG A 37 -2.52 -6.80 -6.78
CA ARG A 37 -1.80 -7.49 -7.86
C ARG A 37 -1.04 -6.51 -8.75
N LYS A 38 -1.65 -5.38 -9.09
CA LYS A 38 -1.02 -4.32 -9.90
C LYS A 38 0.25 -3.80 -9.23
N ILE A 39 0.16 -3.43 -7.95
CA ILE A 39 1.31 -2.96 -7.19
C ILE A 39 2.38 -4.06 -7.11
N GLY A 40 2.00 -5.30 -6.83
CA GLY A 40 2.95 -6.43 -6.82
C GLY A 40 3.67 -6.63 -8.16
N PHE A 41 2.99 -6.38 -9.28
CA PHE A 41 3.58 -6.45 -10.61
C PHE A 41 4.51 -5.27 -10.91
N GLU A 42 4.11 -4.04 -10.60
CA GLU A 42 4.96 -2.85 -10.74
C GLU A 42 6.25 -2.98 -9.94
N LEU A 43 6.12 -3.41 -8.69
CA LEU A 43 7.21 -3.74 -7.80
C LEU A 43 8.17 -4.80 -8.36
N LYS A 44 7.64 -5.81 -9.08
CA LYS A 44 8.46 -6.81 -9.77
C LYS A 44 9.20 -6.20 -10.97
N ILE A 45 8.54 -5.32 -11.74
CA ILE A 45 9.13 -4.63 -12.90
C ILE A 45 10.25 -3.68 -12.47
N MET A 46 10.09 -2.97 -11.36
CA MET A 46 11.09 -2.03 -10.84
C MET A 46 12.44 -2.70 -10.54
N GLY A 47 12.50 -4.04 -10.42
CA GLY A 47 13.75 -4.78 -10.20
C GLY A 47 14.43 -4.52 -8.85
N LYS A 48 13.81 -3.70 -7.99
CA LYS A 48 14.32 -3.40 -6.65
C LYS A 48 14.19 -4.63 -5.75
N LYS A 49 15.23 -4.89 -4.96
CA LYS A 49 15.19 -5.94 -3.92
C LYS A 49 14.48 -5.45 -2.65
N GLU A 50 14.51 -4.14 -2.42
CA GLU A 50 14.04 -3.47 -1.21
C GLU A 50 13.36 -2.14 -1.57
N ILE A 51 12.36 -1.74 -0.79
CA ILE A 51 11.62 -0.47 -0.95
C ILE A 51 11.21 0.05 0.43
N HIS A 52 11.23 1.36 0.63
CA HIS A 52 10.75 1.93 1.89
C HIS A 52 9.24 1.81 2.02
N SER A 53 8.75 1.66 3.25
CA SER A 53 7.31 1.60 3.52
C SER A 53 6.58 2.88 3.08
N SER A 54 7.26 4.03 3.11
CA SER A 54 6.76 5.30 2.58
C SER A 54 6.57 5.27 1.06
N GLU A 55 7.58 4.80 0.31
CA GLU A 55 7.45 4.64 -1.15
C GLU A 55 6.29 3.69 -1.50
N LEU A 56 6.15 2.57 -0.77
CA LEU A 56 5.02 1.66 -0.97
C LEU A 56 3.67 2.32 -0.66
N ARG A 57 3.59 3.14 0.39
CA ARG A 57 2.40 3.91 0.76
C ARG A 57 2.03 4.88 -0.37
N ASP A 58 2.99 5.58 -0.93
CA ASP A 58 2.78 6.53 -2.03
C ASP A 58 2.28 5.84 -3.30
N MET A 59 2.81 4.66 -3.61
CA MET A 59 2.30 3.82 -4.72
C MET A 59 0.84 3.41 -4.50
N ILE A 60 0.50 2.93 -3.30
CA ILE A 60 -0.87 2.54 -2.95
C ILE A 60 -1.81 3.75 -3.05
N ALA A 61 -1.41 4.89 -2.50
CA ALA A 61 -2.16 6.14 -2.56
C ALA A 61 -2.43 6.59 -4.00
N SER A 62 -1.40 6.58 -4.86
CA SER A 62 -1.51 6.95 -6.27
C SER A 62 -2.50 6.06 -7.03
N GLU A 63 -2.44 4.74 -6.79
CA GLU A 63 -3.35 3.79 -7.44
C GLU A 63 -4.77 3.84 -6.89
N LEU A 64 -4.93 4.06 -5.58
CA LEU A 64 -6.25 4.29 -4.97
C LEU A 64 -6.90 5.54 -5.53
N LYS A 65 -6.16 6.65 -5.65
CA LYS A 65 -6.69 7.92 -6.17
C LYS A 65 -7.26 7.78 -7.58
N LYS A 66 -6.66 6.92 -8.40
CA LYS A 66 -7.14 6.60 -9.76
C LYS A 66 -8.38 5.69 -9.74
N ALA A 67 -8.49 4.81 -8.75
CA ALA A 67 -9.53 3.78 -8.68
C ALA A 67 -10.81 4.23 -7.96
N ASP A 68 -10.66 5.01 -6.88
CA ASP A 68 -11.73 5.44 -5.99
C ASP A 68 -11.26 6.58 -5.05
N GLY A 69 -11.78 7.80 -5.25
CA GLY A 69 -11.39 8.97 -4.47
C GLY A 69 -11.78 8.89 -2.99
N TYR A 70 -12.92 8.28 -2.67
CA TYR A 70 -13.36 8.12 -1.28
C TYR A 70 -12.47 7.13 -0.54
N ALA A 71 -12.13 6.00 -1.18
CA ALA A 71 -11.21 5.04 -0.58
C ALA A 71 -9.79 5.60 -0.44
N TYR A 72 -9.37 6.48 -1.35
CA TYR A 72 -8.12 7.24 -1.21
C TYR A 72 -8.13 8.13 0.04
N ASP A 73 -9.16 8.94 0.23
CA ASP A 73 -9.23 9.86 1.38
C ASP A 73 -9.22 9.10 2.71
N LEU A 74 -9.98 8.00 2.80
CA LEU A 74 -9.98 7.11 3.97
C LEU A 74 -8.61 6.45 4.20
N TYR A 75 -7.95 6.02 3.14
CA TYR A 75 -6.62 5.43 3.21
C TYR A 75 -5.58 6.43 3.75
N ILE A 76 -5.56 7.66 3.22
CA ILE A 76 -4.66 8.72 3.68
C ILE A 76 -4.94 9.09 5.14
N TRP A 77 -6.21 9.21 5.53
CA TRP A 77 -6.58 9.46 6.92
C TRP A 77 -6.07 8.33 7.84
N TYR A 78 -6.32 7.07 7.48
CA TYR A 78 -5.88 5.92 8.27
C TYR A 78 -4.36 5.86 8.40
N GLU A 79 -3.62 6.05 7.31
CA GLU A 79 -2.15 6.09 7.37
C GLU A 79 -1.64 7.29 8.20
N GLY A 80 -2.30 8.45 8.13
CA GLY A 80 -1.97 9.63 8.94
C GLY A 80 -2.20 9.45 10.44
N THR A 81 -3.13 8.58 10.86
CA THR A 81 -3.30 8.24 12.29
C THR A 81 -2.13 7.41 12.84
N LYS A 82 -1.50 6.59 12.00
CA LYS A 82 -0.33 5.79 12.41
C LYS A 82 0.91 6.65 12.59
N ASP A 83 1.04 7.71 11.79
CA ASP A 83 2.19 8.62 11.88
C ASP A 83 2.17 9.48 13.16
N LYS A 84 1.02 9.61 13.84
CA LYS A 84 0.86 10.34 15.12
C LYS A 84 1.05 9.50 16.38
N THR A 85 1.19 8.18 16.25
CA THR A 85 1.23 7.25 17.39
C THR A 85 2.58 6.51 17.48
N SER A 86 3.63 7.05 16.89
CA SER A 86 5.00 6.50 16.90
C SER A 86 6.03 7.57 17.21
#